data_AF-A0A7C7ZNW4-F1
#
_entry.id   AF-A0A7C7ZNW4-F1
#
_cell.length_a   1.000
_cell.length_b   1.000
_cell.length_c   1.000
_cell.angle_alpha   90.00
_cell.angle_beta   90.00
_cell.angle_gamma   90.00
#
_symmetry.space_group_name_H-M   'P 1'
#
loop_
_entity.id
_entity.type
_entity.pdbx_description
1 polymer ?
#
loop_
_entity_poly.entity_id
_entity_poly.type
_entity_poly.pdbx_seq_one_letter_code
_entity_poly.pdbx_strand_id
1 'polypeptide(L)'
;MAMSKCPECSSDVSNFALNCPSCGAHLKKSRRGFFGYIIKYSFIGFNILMLGAFISGMGGVNEVMNESMSDAEMAGATIGAGIGISMVLGIWAFGDIILGLLVFLTRAKS
;
A
#
# COMPACT_ATOMS: atom_id res chain seq x y z
N MET A 1 -27.47 -0.76 26.36
CA MET A 1 -26.32 -1.55 25.87
C MET A 1 -26.78 -2.99 25.73
N ALA A 2 -26.64 -3.62 24.57
CA ALA A 2 -27.01 -5.03 24.41
C ALA A 2 -25.89 -5.91 24.99
N MET A 3 -26.25 -6.88 25.83
CA MET A 3 -25.35 -7.92 26.32
C MET A 3 -25.56 -9.20 25.49
N SER A 4 -24.48 -9.90 25.20
CA SER A 4 -24.50 -11.23 24.57
C SER A 4 -23.74 -12.20 25.45
N LYS A 5 -24.11 -13.49 25.38
CA LYS A 5 -23.41 -14.52 26.14
C LYS A 5 -22.08 -14.86 25.49
N CYS A 6 -21.02 -14.94 26.30
CA CYS A 6 -19.75 -15.47 25.85
C CYS A 6 -19.92 -16.96 25.47
N PRO A 7 -19.43 -17.41 24.30
CA PRO A 7 -19.59 -18.80 23.85
C PRO A 7 -18.81 -19.81 24.68
N GLU A 8 -17.78 -19.38 25.43
CA GLU A 8 -16.98 -20.29 26.27
C GLU A 8 -17.47 -20.37 27.72
N CYS A 9 -17.65 -19.22 28.38
CA CYS A 9 -18.00 -19.19 29.81
C CYS A 9 -19.45 -18.81 30.10
N SER A 10 -20.27 -18.55 29.07
CA SER A 10 -21.68 -18.16 29.19
C SER A 10 -21.97 -16.90 30.01
N SER A 11 -20.95 -16.14 30.41
CA SER A 11 -21.13 -14.86 31.11
C SER A 11 -21.71 -13.81 30.16
N ASP A 12 -22.57 -12.93 30.69
CA ASP A 12 -23.08 -11.78 29.95
C ASP A 12 -21.97 -10.76 29.72
N VAL A 13 -21.64 -10.52 28.44
CA VAL A 13 -20.60 -9.58 28.00
C VAL A 13 -21.18 -8.54 27.07
N SER A 14 -20.59 -7.35 27.08
CA SER A 14 -20.97 -6.28 26.15
C SER A 14 -20.72 -6.73 24.71
N ASN A 15 -21.67 -6.45 23.81
CA ASN A 15 -21.50 -6.72 22.38
C ASN A 15 -20.35 -5.93 21.71
N PHE A 16 -19.75 -4.96 22.41
CA PHE A 16 -18.58 -4.22 21.95
C PHE A 16 -17.25 -4.75 22.50
N ALA A 17 -17.27 -5.74 23.39
CA ALA A 17 -16.06 -6.30 23.98
C ALA A 17 -15.24 -7.08 22.93
N LEU A 18 -13.94 -6.77 22.83
CA LEU A 18 -12.98 -7.52 22.00
C LEU A 18 -12.65 -8.88 22.64
N ASN A 19 -12.51 -8.89 23.97
CA ASN A 19 -12.18 -10.06 24.78
C ASN A 19 -13.19 -10.19 25.93
N CYS A 20 -13.45 -11.42 26.36
CA CYS A 20 -14.28 -11.69 27.53
C CYS A 20 -13.51 -11.32 28.81
N PRO A 21 -14.05 -10.47 29.71
CA PRO A 21 -13.40 -10.14 30.97
C PRO A 21 -13.38 -11.31 31.98
N SER A 22 -14.28 -12.28 31.82
CA SER A 22 -14.41 -13.42 32.75
C SER A 22 -13.48 -14.57 32.42
N CYS A 23 -13.34 -14.93 31.14
CA CYS A 23 -12.53 -16.09 30.71
C CYS A 23 -11.36 -15.75 29.78
N GLY A 24 -11.24 -14.50 29.30
CA GLY A 24 -10.18 -14.08 28.39
C GLY A 24 -10.39 -14.45 26.92
N ALA A 25 -11.48 -15.14 26.56
CA ALA A 25 -11.76 -15.54 25.18
C ALA A 25 -11.83 -14.32 24.23
N HIS A 26 -11.18 -14.43 23.05
CA HIS A 26 -11.27 -13.42 21.99
C HIS A 26 -12.65 -13.49 21.31
N LEU A 27 -13.48 -12.47 21.53
CA LEU A 27 -14.87 -12.41 21.03
C LEU A 27 -14.95 -11.80 19.62
N LYS A 28 -14.07 -10.86 19.29
CA LYS A 28 -14.07 -10.16 17.99
C LYS A 28 -12.66 -9.88 17.48
N LYS A 29 -12.49 -10.02 16.16
CA LYS A 29 -11.26 -9.62 15.47
C LYS A 29 -11.21 -8.09 15.36
N SER A 30 -10.10 -7.49 15.77
CA SER A 30 -9.85 -6.05 15.61
C SER A 30 -9.94 -5.66 14.13
N ARG A 31 -10.78 -4.67 13.82
CA ARG A 31 -10.95 -4.14 12.46
C ARG A 31 -10.26 -2.79 12.33
N ARG A 32 -9.71 -2.51 11.15
CA ARG A 32 -9.10 -1.22 10.82
C ARG A 32 -10.18 -0.14 10.87
N GLY A 33 -9.85 1.02 11.44
CA GLY A 33 -10.76 2.18 11.41
C GLY A 33 -10.93 2.72 9.98
N PHE A 34 -11.92 3.60 9.79
CA PHE A 34 -12.23 4.23 8.49
C PHE A 34 -11.00 4.91 7.87
N PHE A 35 -10.27 5.72 8.64
CA PHE A 35 -9.05 6.38 8.19
C PHE A 35 -7.95 5.38 7.78
N GLY A 36 -7.79 4.29 8.53
CA GLY A 36 -6.83 3.23 8.17
C GLY A 36 -7.21 2.46 6.91
N TYR A 37 -8.50 2.44 6.56
CA TYR A 37 -8.95 1.92 5.27
C TYR A 37 -8.53 2.87 4.14
N ILE A 38 -8.81 4.17 4.24
CA ILE A 38 -8.42 5.18 3.24
C ILE A 38 -6.92 5.09 2.94
N ILE A 39 -6.08 5.14 3.98
CA ILE A 39 -4.62 5.09 3.83
C ILE A 39 -4.15 3.78 3.15
N LYS A 40 -4.78 2.65 3.48
CA LYS A 40 -4.48 1.37 2.81
C LYS A 40 -4.79 1.42 1.31
N TYR A 41 -5.94 1.97 0.92
CA TYR A 41 -6.30 2.07 -0.50
C TYR A 41 -5.44 3.09 -1.24
N SER A 42 -5.07 4.21 -0.60
CA SER A 42 -4.12 5.17 -1.17
C SER A 42 -2.76 4.53 -1.44
N PHE A 43 -2.24 3.72 -0.51
CA PHE A 43 -0.97 2.99 -0.71
C PHE A 43 -1.03 2.01 -1.88
N ILE A 44 -2.11 1.24 -1.98
CA ILE A 44 -2.31 0.29 -3.09
C ILE A 44 -2.45 1.05 -4.42
N GLY A 45 -3.26 2.12 -4.45
CA GLY A 45 -3.47 2.93 -5.65
C GLY A 45 -2.18 3.59 -6.14
N PHE A 46 -1.38 4.14 -5.22
CA PHE A 46 -0.06 4.69 -5.52
C PHE A 46 0.86 3.64 -6.15
N ASN A 47 0.97 2.45 -5.56
CA ASN A 47 1.80 1.38 -6.11
C ASN A 47 1.38 0.93 -7.51
N ILE A 48 0.07 0.82 -7.76
CA ILE A 48 -0.44 0.47 -9.10
C ILE A 48 -0.11 1.57 -10.10
N LEU A 49 -0.28 2.84 -9.72
CA LEU A 49 0.06 3.98 -10.57
C LEU A 49 1.56 3.98 -10.90
N MET A 50 2.43 3.80 -9.90
CA MET A 50 3.87 3.79 -10.10
C MET A 50 4.34 2.61 -10.95
N LEU A 51 3.76 1.42 -10.74
CA LEU A 51 4.02 0.27 -11.59
C LEU A 51 3.60 0.53 -13.04
N GLY A 52 2.42 1.14 -13.25
CA GLY A 52 1.96 1.56 -14.57
C GLY A 52 2.91 2.56 -15.23
N ALA A 53 3.31 3.61 -14.50
CA ALA A 53 4.26 4.61 -14.99
C ALA A 53 5.62 4.00 -15.34
N PHE A 54 6.11 3.05 -14.55
CA PHE A 54 7.36 2.34 -14.81
C PHE A 54 7.29 1.48 -16.08
N ILE A 55 6.21 0.69 -16.24
CA ILE A 55 6.01 -0.14 -17.43
C ILE A 55 5.85 0.73 -18.67
N SER A 56 5.02 1.78 -18.62
CA SER A 56 4.85 2.72 -19.73
C SER A 56 6.15 3.45 -20.08
N GLY A 57 6.93 3.86 -19.07
CA GLY A 57 8.24 4.47 -19.28
C GLY A 57 9.23 3.54 -19.99
N MET A 58 9.32 2.27 -19.57
CA MET A 58 10.15 1.28 -20.26
C MET A 58 9.64 0.98 -21.68
N GLY A 59 8.32 0.94 -21.88
CA GLY A 59 7.71 0.74 -23.21
C GLY A 59 8.17 1.81 -24.20
N GLY A 60 8.09 3.09 -23.83
CA GLY A 60 8.53 4.20 -24.69
C GLY A 60 10.03 4.20 -24.98
N VAL A 61 10.88 3.78 -24.04
CA VAL A 61 12.33 3.66 -24.27
C VAL A 61 12.64 2.58 -25.32
N ASN A 62 11.93 1.45 -25.30
CA ASN A 62 12.13 0.38 -26.27
C ASN A 62 11.76 0.81 -27.70
N GLU A 63 10.72 1.63 -27.87
CA GLU A 63 10.33 2.15 -29.19
C GLU A 63 11.41 3.07 -29.77
N VAL A 64 11.89 4.02 -28.97
CA VAL A 64 12.94 4.98 -29.37
C VAL A 64 14.26 4.27 -29.69
N MET A 65 14.64 3.23 -28.95
CA MET A 65 15.89 2.50 -29.19
C MET A 65 15.86 1.57 -30.42
N ASN A 66 14.68 1.22 -30.94
CA ASN A 66 14.54 0.35 -32.11
C ASN A 66 14.45 1.13 -33.44
N GLU A 67 14.36 2.46 -33.41
CA GLU A 67 14.42 3.28 -34.61
C GLU A 67 15.87 3.49 -35.06
N SER A 68 16.07 3.67 -36.38
CA SER A 68 17.37 3.99 -36.97
C SER A 68 17.74 5.45 -36.63
N MET A 69 18.32 5.66 -35.45
CA MET A 69 18.66 6.99 -34.92
C MET A 69 20.11 7.38 -35.21
N SER A 70 20.39 8.69 -35.22
CA SER A 70 21.77 9.18 -35.21
C SER A 70 22.48 8.86 -33.89
N ASP A 71 23.82 8.80 -33.89
CA ASP A 71 24.61 8.52 -32.67
C ASP A 71 24.31 9.50 -31.53
N ALA A 72 24.03 10.77 -31.86
CA ALA A 72 23.68 11.80 -30.88
C ALA A 72 22.29 11.58 -30.28
N GLU A 73 21.30 11.18 -31.08
CA GLU A 73 19.95 10.86 -30.60
C GLU A 73 19.95 9.60 -29.73
N MET A 74 20.69 8.56 -30.12
CA MET A 74 20.82 7.34 -29.33
C MET A 74 21.47 7.61 -27.96
N ALA A 75 22.53 8.44 -27.92
CA ALA A 75 23.15 8.86 -26.67
C ALA A 75 22.19 9.66 -25.78
N GLY A 76 21.46 10.61 -26.37
CA GLY A 76 20.45 11.42 -25.67
C GLY A 76 19.31 10.57 -25.10
N ALA A 77 18.76 9.66 -25.91
CA ALA A 77 17.70 8.74 -25.49
C ALA A 77 18.13 7.83 -24.34
N THR A 78 19.35 7.28 -24.40
CA THR A 78 19.89 6.40 -23.35
C THR A 78 20.07 7.15 -22.02
N ILE A 79 20.64 8.37 -22.07
CA ILE A 79 20.82 9.21 -20.88
C ILE A 79 19.45 9.63 -20.32
N GLY A 80 18.54 10.07 -21.19
CA GLY A 80 17.19 10.47 -20.81
C GLY A 80 16.41 9.32 -20.16
N ALA A 81 16.51 8.11 -20.70
CA ALA A 81 15.93 6.90 -20.13
C ALA A 81 16.48 6.60 -18.74
N GLY A 82 17.81 6.67 -18.56
CA GLY A 82 18.46 6.47 -17.26
C GLY A 82 17.98 7.47 -16.20
N ILE A 83 17.90 8.75 -16.56
CA ILE A 83 17.39 9.80 -15.67
C ILE A 83 15.91 9.55 -15.35
N GLY A 84 15.08 9.31 -16.35
CA GLY A 84 13.64 9.06 -16.18
C GLY A 84 13.36 7.86 -15.28
N ILE A 85 14.04 6.74 -15.51
CA ILE A 85 13.92 5.53 -14.68
C ILE A 85 14.37 5.83 -13.24
N SER A 86 15.50 6.50 -13.05
CA SER A 86 16.00 6.83 -11.70
C SER A 86 15.04 7.74 -10.93
N MET A 87 14.41 8.69 -11.61
CA MET A 87 13.43 9.60 -11.01
C MET A 87 12.15 8.88 -10.60
N VAL A 88 11.62 8.00 -11.47
CA VAL A 88 10.44 7.18 -11.18
C VAL A 88 10.70 6.28 -9.97
N LEU A 89 11.84 5.58 -9.95
CA LEU A 89 12.20 4.71 -8.82
C LEU A 89 12.42 5.50 -7.53
N GLY A 90 13.02 6.69 -7.61
CA GLY A 90 13.18 7.58 -6.46
C GLY A 90 11.82 7.99 -5.87
N ILE A 91 10.91 8.52 -6.69
CA ILE A 91 9.56 8.92 -6.26
C ILE A 91 8.80 7.71 -5.70
N TRP A 92 8.93 6.55 -6.32
CA TRP A 92 8.27 5.32 -5.87
C TRP A 92 8.77 4.94 -4.47
N ALA A 93 10.08 4.85 -4.28
CA ALA A 93 10.68 4.48 -3.00
C ALA A 93 10.28 5.46 -1.87
N PHE A 94 10.38 6.77 -2.11
CA PHE A 94 9.97 7.76 -1.10
C PHE A 94 8.47 7.70 -0.79
N GLY A 95 7.63 7.56 -1.82
CA GLY A 95 6.19 7.40 -1.64
C GLY A 95 5.82 6.16 -0.83
N ASP A 96 6.49 5.04 -1.10
CA ASP A 96 6.28 3.78 -0.37
C ASP A 96 6.74 3.86 1.08
N ILE A 97 7.85 4.55 1.37
CA ILE A 97 8.30 4.77 2.74
C ILE A 97 7.27 5.58 3.52
N ILE A 98 6.80 6.70 2.96
CA ILE A 98 5.86 7.60 3.63
C ILE A 98 4.50 6.92 3.81
N LEU A 99 3.89 6.42 2.73
CA LEU A 99 2.58 5.78 2.79
C LEU A 99 2.64 4.44 3.53
N GLY A 100 3.72 3.67 3.39
CA GLY A 100 3.94 2.42 4.12
C GLY A 100 4.01 2.62 5.63
N LEU A 101 4.68 3.68 6.09
CA LEU A 101 4.67 4.07 7.50
C LEU A 101 3.25 4.41 7.98
N LEU A 102 2.50 5.21 7.22
CA LEU A 102 1.11 5.55 7.57
C LEU A 102 0.20 4.31 7.58
N VAL A 103 0.39 3.36 6.66
CA VAL A 103 -0.34 2.08 6.66
C VAL A 103 -0.02 1.28 7.92
N PHE A 104 1.24 1.25 8.34
CA PHE A 104 1.67 0.57 9.56
C PHE A 104 1.05 1.21 10.82
N LEU A 105 1.12 2.53 10.93
CA LEU A 105 0.58 3.28 12.07
C LEU A 105 -0.95 3.18 12.18
N THR A 106 -1.65 3.03 11.05
CA THR A 106 -3.11 2.87 11.00
C THR A 106 -3.55 1.41 11.02
N ARG A 107 -2.67 0.46 11.34
CA ARG A 107 -3.03 -0.96 11.47
C ARG A 107 -3.97 -1.17 12.65
N ALA A 108 -4.91 -2.11 12.50
CA ALA A 108 -5.75 -2.55 13.61
C ALA A 108 -4.86 -3.13 14.71
N LYS A 109 -4.97 -2.59 15.93
CA LYS A 109 -4.23 -3.08 17.10
C LYS A 109 -4.95 -4.35 17.60
N SER A 110 -4.22 -5.46 17.66
CA SER A 110 -4.69 -6.76 18.18
C SER A 110 -4.98 -6.68 19.67
#